data_AF-A0A0C2CXA3-F1
#
_entry.id   AF-A0A0C2CXA3-F1
#
_cell.length_a   1.000
_cell.length_b   1.000
_cell.length_c   1.000
_cell.angle_alpha   90.00
_cell.angle_beta   90.00
_cell.angle_gamma   90.00
#
_symmetry.space_group_name_H-M   'P 1'
#
loop_
_entity.id
_entity.type
_entity.pdbx_description
1 polymer ?
#
loop_
_entity_poly.entity_id
_entity_poly.type
_entity_poly.pdbx_seq_one_letter_code
_entity_poly.pdbx_strand_id
1 'polypeptide(L)'
;MLHEMAPVAFVKVEGLGNDFILLDLRDRDPAELDRDVAWARAHAARLCDRRRGIGADGVLLVGPGSGAAAAAMIVVNFDGSRPEMCGNGLRCVAAFVAGQRPRDTAVVVINTDAGPRRCQVSAGPDDTTEVSVEMGAATLLGTQSPQAGGGRRYVGVSLGNPHAVCFVAAAEDPEALARTLGPAVELDAAYAPAKTNVEFARVDRVDGPASIELWVWERGVGITHACGTGACATAVAAAREGLAPTDAPIRVALPGGNLYITVPSDPTAEVVMRGPCRQVFLGTIDDASTSSSSSSTSSSSSSSSS
;
A
#
# COMPACT_ATOMS: atom_id res chain seq x y z
N MET A 1 -10.48 -37.32 11.65
CA MET A 1 -10.81 -37.11 10.23
C MET A 1 -10.03 -35.88 9.80
N LEU A 2 -9.11 -36.05 8.87
CA LEU A 2 -8.32 -34.95 8.29
C LEU A 2 -9.28 -34.13 7.42
N HIS A 3 -9.54 -32.87 7.77
CA HIS A 3 -10.19 -31.94 6.85
C HIS A 3 -9.12 -31.51 5.86
N GLU A 4 -9.08 -32.18 4.72
CA GLU A 4 -8.37 -31.72 3.54
C GLU A 4 -9.06 -30.41 3.10
N MET A 5 -8.44 -29.27 3.36
CA MET A 5 -8.98 -27.99 2.93
C MET A 5 -8.84 -27.90 1.41
N ALA A 6 -9.93 -27.50 0.73
CA ALA A 6 -9.93 -27.31 -0.71
C ALA A 6 -8.86 -26.28 -1.14
N PRO A 7 -8.26 -26.41 -2.33
CA PRO A 7 -7.29 -25.44 -2.84
C PRO A 7 -7.87 -24.02 -2.84
N VAL A 8 -7.10 -23.06 -2.34
CA VAL A 8 -7.53 -21.65 -2.25
C VAL A 8 -7.10 -20.91 -3.51
N ALA A 9 -8.07 -20.48 -4.33
CA ALA A 9 -7.78 -19.67 -5.52
C ALA A 9 -7.25 -18.28 -5.12
N PHE A 10 -6.31 -17.76 -5.90
CA PHE A 10 -5.79 -16.41 -5.71
C PHE A 10 -5.59 -15.69 -7.04
N VAL A 11 -5.59 -14.36 -6.95
CA VAL A 11 -5.22 -13.46 -8.03
C VAL A 11 -3.94 -12.73 -7.65
N LYS A 12 -2.89 -12.84 -8.47
CA LYS A 12 -1.71 -12.00 -8.32
C LYS A 12 -2.01 -10.64 -8.95
N VAL A 13 -1.87 -9.58 -8.17
CA VAL A 13 -2.12 -8.19 -8.60
C VAL A 13 -0.94 -7.30 -8.24
N GLU A 14 -0.77 -6.18 -8.94
CA GLU A 14 0.21 -5.17 -8.57
C GLU A 14 -0.26 -3.75 -8.93
N GLY A 15 0.23 -2.79 -8.15
CA GLY A 15 0.10 -1.37 -8.45
C GLY A 15 1.43 -0.67 -8.28
N LEU A 16 2.04 -0.26 -9.40
CA LEU A 16 3.36 0.39 -9.44
C LEU A 16 4.48 -0.47 -8.84
N GLY A 17 4.45 -1.77 -9.12
CA GLY A 17 5.44 -2.74 -8.67
C GLY A 17 5.22 -3.26 -7.24
N ASN A 18 4.34 -2.65 -6.46
CA ASN A 18 3.91 -3.18 -5.17
C ASN A 18 2.85 -4.27 -5.40
N ASP A 19 3.23 -5.53 -5.14
CA ASP A 19 2.52 -6.71 -5.62
C ASP A 19 1.92 -7.58 -4.50
N PHE A 20 0.71 -8.08 -4.72
CA PHE A 20 -0.09 -8.75 -3.70
C PHE A 20 -0.68 -10.07 -4.18
N ILE A 21 -0.91 -10.97 -3.22
CA ILE A 21 -1.76 -12.15 -3.40
C ILE A 21 -3.17 -11.75 -2.94
N LEU A 22 -4.12 -11.66 -3.86
CA LEU A 22 -5.51 -11.30 -3.56
C LEU A 22 -6.37 -12.57 -3.42
N LEU A 23 -7.10 -12.66 -2.31
CA LEU A 23 -8.06 -13.72 -2.01
C LEU A 23 -9.47 -13.14 -2.03
N ASP A 24 -10.34 -13.66 -2.90
CA ASP A 24 -11.74 -13.26 -2.96
C ASP A 24 -12.56 -14.06 -1.95
N LEU A 25 -13.01 -13.39 -0.90
CA LEU A 25 -13.79 -13.93 0.20
C LEU A 25 -15.13 -13.20 0.34
N ARG A 26 -15.62 -12.54 -0.73
CA ARG A 26 -16.86 -11.75 -0.67
C ARG A 26 -18.09 -12.58 -0.37
N ASP A 27 -18.09 -13.85 -0.78
CA ASP A 27 -19.17 -14.82 -0.53
C ASP A 27 -18.97 -15.58 0.79
N ARG A 28 -17.92 -15.27 1.57
CA ARG A 28 -17.65 -15.90 2.86
C ARG A 28 -18.59 -15.36 3.93
N ASP A 29 -18.99 -16.23 4.86
CA ASP A 29 -19.72 -15.79 6.05
C ASP A 29 -18.83 -14.82 6.87
N PRO A 30 -19.31 -13.61 7.22
CA PRO A 30 -18.57 -12.67 8.05
C PRO A 30 -18.02 -13.25 9.36
N ALA A 31 -18.69 -14.24 9.95
CA ALA A 31 -18.24 -14.92 11.17
C ALA A 31 -16.99 -15.79 10.97
N GLU A 32 -16.64 -16.11 9.72
CA GLU A 32 -15.46 -16.89 9.38
C GLU A 32 -14.26 -16.02 8.98
N LEU A 33 -14.49 -14.75 8.65
CA LEU A 33 -13.47 -13.84 8.12
C LEU A 33 -12.29 -13.68 9.10
N ASP A 34 -12.56 -13.66 10.41
CA ASP A 34 -11.50 -13.59 11.42
C ASP A 34 -10.55 -14.79 11.37
N ARG A 35 -11.07 -15.98 11.03
CA ARG A 35 -10.24 -17.18 10.83
C ARG A 35 -9.40 -17.08 9.57
N ASP A 36 -9.97 -16.59 8.47
CA ASP A 36 -9.24 -16.39 7.22
C ASP A 36 -8.12 -15.35 7.37
N VAL A 37 -8.40 -14.27 8.10
CA VAL A 37 -7.39 -13.25 8.44
C VAL A 37 -6.29 -13.87 9.32
N ALA A 38 -6.65 -14.65 10.34
CA ALA A 38 -5.67 -15.33 11.20
C ALA A 38 -4.80 -16.31 10.39
N TRP A 39 -5.39 -17.07 9.48
CA TRP A 39 -4.67 -17.97 8.57
C TRP A 39 -3.72 -17.20 7.66
N ALA A 40 -4.20 -16.11 7.03
CA ALA A 40 -3.39 -15.31 6.12
C ALA A 40 -2.18 -14.71 6.86
N ARG A 41 -2.38 -14.20 8.08
CA ARG A 41 -1.28 -13.69 8.94
C ARG A 41 -0.27 -14.77 9.29
N ALA A 42 -0.73 -15.97 9.65
CA ALA A 42 0.16 -17.08 10.01
C ALA A 42 0.98 -17.60 8.81
N HIS A 43 0.46 -17.47 7.59
CA HIS A 43 1.08 -17.98 6.37
C HIS A 43 1.74 -16.92 5.49
N ALA A 44 1.57 -15.63 5.79
CA ALA A 44 2.02 -14.51 4.97
C ALA A 44 3.49 -14.62 4.57
N ALA A 45 4.38 -14.88 5.55
CA ALA A 45 5.82 -14.97 5.28
C ALA A 45 6.17 -16.11 4.30
N ARG A 46 5.47 -17.25 4.40
CA ARG A 46 5.68 -18.39 3.49
C ARG A 46 5.13 -18.10 2.09
N LEU A 47 3.93 -17.53 2.01
CA LEU A 47 3.28 -17.21 0.73
C LEU A 47 4.01 -16.10 -0.02
N CYS A 48 4.46 -15.08 0.71
CA CYS A 48 5.11 -13.90 0.18
C CYS A 48 6.62 -14.09 -0.10
N ASP A 49 7.24 -15.18 0.37
CA ASP A 49 8.64 -15.49 0.04
C ASP A 49 8.82 -15.61 -1.49
N ARG A 50 9.65 -14.74 -2.06
CA ARG A 50 9.85 -14.65 -3.53
C ARG A 50 10.60 -15.83 -4.15
N ARG A 51 11.23 -16.69 -3.35
CA ARG A 51 12.01 -17.85 -3.83
C ARG A 51 11.30 -19.17 -3.58
N ARG A 52 10.56 -19.27 -2.49
CA ARG A 52 9.96 -20.52 -1.98
C ARG A 52 8.43 -20.46 -1.90
N GLY A 53 7.85 -19.28 -2.08
CA GLY A 53 6.42 -19.04 -2.12
C GLY A 53 5.96 -18.54 -3.49
N ILE A 54 4.82 -17.87 -3.50
CA ILE A 54 4.28 -17.17 -4.68
C ILE A 54 5.09 -15.90 -4.95
N GLY A 55 5.61 -15.28 -3.88
CA GLY A 55 6.35 -14.01 -3.93
C GLY A 55 5.40 -12.82 -3.98
N ALA A 56 5.42 -11.96 -2.95
CA ALA A 56 4.59 -10.75 -2.86
C ALA A 56 5.10 -9.83 -1.74
N ASP A 57 4.60 -8.60 -1.68
CA ASP A 57 4.78 -7.71 -0.53
C ASP A 57 3.72 -7.95 0.56
N GLY A 58 2.60 -8.57 0.20
CA GLY A 58 1.54 -8.94 1.13
C GLY A 58 0.39 -9.72 0.51
N VAL A 59 -0.61 -10.01 1.34
CA VAL A 59 -1.87 -10.68 1.01
C VAL A 59 -3.02 -9.68 1.20
N LEU A 60 -3.92 -9.61 0.23
CA LEU A 60 -5.14 -8.81 0.28
C LEU A 60 -6.34 -9.76 0.40
N LEU A 61 -7.09 -9.66 1.48
CA LEU A 61 -8.34 -10.38 1.63
C LEU A 61 -9.49 -9.44 1.24
N VAL A 62 -10.32 -9.87 0.30
CA VAL A 62 -11.51 -9.12 -0.15
C VAL A 62 -12.75 -9.76 0.46
N GLY A 63 -13.19 -9.25 1.60
CA GLY A 63 -14.34 -9.76 2.34
C GLY A 63 -15.67 -9.13 1.91
N PRO A 64 -16.80 -9.59 2.49
CA PRO A 64 -18.11 -9.01 2.26
C PRO A 64 -18.14 -7.52 2.64
N GLY A 65 -18.80 -6.71 1.81
CA GLY A 65 -19.02 -5.29 2.09
C GLY A 65 -20.05 -5.06 3.20
N SER A 66 -20.06 -3.85 3.76
CA SER A 66 -21.06 -3.43 4.75
C SER A 66 -21.64 -2.06 4.40
N GLY A 67 -22.91 -1.83 4.74
CA GLY A 67 -23.60 -0.58 4.41
C GLY A 67 -23.69 -0.35 2.90
N ALA A 68 -23.08 0.74 2.42
CA ALA A 68 -23.05 1.09 1.00
C ALA A 68 -21.80 0.56 0.25
N ALA A 69 -20.89 -0.14 0.94
CA ALA A 69 -19.67 -0.65 0.32
C ALA A 69 -19.92 -1.98 -0.40
N ALA A 70 -19.27 -2.14 -1.55
CA ALA A 70 -19.34 -3.35 -2.37
C ALA A 70 -18.49 -4.51 -1.83
N ALA A 71 -17.43 -4.19 -1.07
CA ALA A 71 -16.53 -5.15 -0.45
C ALA A 71 -15.78 -4.51 0.73
N ALA A 72 -15.11 -5.35 1.53
CA ALA A 72 -14.12 -4.94 2.50
C ALA A 72 -12.72 -5.39 2.07
N MET A 73 -11.71 -4.56 2.28
CA MET A 73 -10.31 -4.89 2.07
C MET A 73 -9.60 -5.03 3.41
N ILE A 74 -8.90 -6.15 3.60
CA ILE A 74 -8.00 -6.38 4.72
C ILE A 74 -6.61 -6.64 4.16
N VAL A 75 -5.61 -5.92 4.70
CA VAL A 75 -4.21 -6.03 4.27
C VAL A 75 -3.45 -6.87 5.29
N VAL A 76 -2.66 -7.81 4.80
CA VAL A 76 -1.68 -8.55 5.61
C VAL A 76 -0.32 -8.41 4.93
N ASN A 77 0.63 -7.75 5.57
CA ASN A 77 2.00 -7.63 5.05
C ASN A 77 2.69 -9.00 5.07
N PHE A 78 3.81 -9.12 4.34
CA PHE A 78 4.61 -10.35 4.31
C PHE A 78 5.04 -10.84 5.70
N ASP A 79 5.21 -9.95 6.68
CA ASP A 79 5.58 -10.29 8.06
C ASP A 79 4.38 -10.70 8.95
N GLY A 80 3.16 -10.71 8.37
CA GLY A 80 1.92 -11.01 9.06
C GLY A 80 1.29 -9.83 9.79
N SER A 81 1.89 -8.63 9.75
CA SER A 81 1.28 -7.41 10.29
C SER A 81 0.06 -6.96 9.48
N ARG A 82 -0.89 -6.26 10.11
CA ARG A 82 -2.13 -5.75 9.48
C ARG A 82 -2.12 -4.23 9.54
N PRO A 83 -1.63 -3.54 8.49
CA PRO A 83 -1.76 -2.10 8.41
C PRO A 83 -3.21 -1.72 8.15
N GLU A 84 -3.61 -0.52 8.57
CA GLU A 84 -4.98 -0.04 8.41
C GLU A 84 -5.35 0.26 6.95
N MET A 85 -4.34 0.58 6.12
CA MET A 85 -4.54 0.98 4.73
C MET A 85 -3.32 0.69 3.87
N CYS A 86 -3.56 0.38 2.60
CA CYS A 86 -2.54 0.31 1.56
C CYS A 86 -3.12 0.88 0.25
N GLY A 87 -2.61 2.02 -0.21
CA GLY A 87 -3.16 2.71 -1.38
C GLY A 87 -3.00 1.91 -2.68
N ASN A 88 -1.89 1.19 -2.85
CA ASN A 88 -1.67 0.34 -4.01
C ASN A 88 -2.57 -0.90 -3.98
N GLY A 89 -2.70 -1.54 -2.81
CA GLY A 89 -3.61 -2.65 -2.61
C GLY A 89 -5.07 -2.27 -2.86
N LEU A 90 -5.49 -1.08 -2.39
CA LEU A 90 -6.84 -0.56 -2.59
C LEU A 90 -7.18 -0.37 -4.06
N ARG A 91 -6.25 0.16 -4.88
CA ARG A 91 -6.46 0.25 -6.34
C ARG A 91 -6.69 -1.14 -6.94
N CYS A 92 -5.86 -2.12 -6.56
CA CYS A 92 -6.02 -3.50 -7.03
C CYS A 92 -7.37 -4.11 -6.63
N VAL A 93 -7.80 -3.92 -5.37
CA VAL A 93 -9.09 -4.44 -4.89
C VAL A 93 -10.27 -3.76 -5.57
N ALA A 94 -10.24 -2.43 -5.72
CA ALA A 94 -11.29 -1.70 -6.42
C ALA A 94 -11.42 -2.16 -7.88
N ALA A 95 -10.29 -2.32 -8.58
CA ALA A 95 -10.26 -2.86 -9.93
C ALA A 95 -10.82 -4.29 -10.00
N PHE A 96 -10.44 -5.15 -9.06
CA PHE A 96 -10.95 -6.52 -8.97
C PHE A 96 -12.47 -6.56 -8.75
N VAL A 97 -12.98 -5.79 -7.79
CA VAL A 97 -14.41 -5.73 -7.45
C VAL A 97 -15.25 -5.15 -8.59
N ALA A 98 -14.72 -4.16 -9.32
CA ALA A 98 -15.38 -3.56 -10.48
C ALA A 98 -15.33 -4.44 -11.76
N GLY A 99 -14.73 -5.63 -11.69
CA GLY A 99 -14.71 -6.59 -12.80
C GLY A 99 -13.51 -6.49 -13.75
N GLN A 100 -12.44 -5.78 -13.34
CA GLN A 100 -11.19 -5.52 -14.09
C GLN A 100 -11.40 -4.95 -15.50
N ARG A 101 -10.84 -3.77 -15.79
CA ARG A 101 -11.02 -3.08 -17.08
C ARG A 101 -12.50 -2.96 -17.50
N PRO A 102 -13.35 -2.33 -16.65
CA PRO A 102 -14.75 -2.18 -16.99
C PRO A 102 -14.90 -1.37 -18.28
N ARG A 103 -15.90 -1.71 -19.11
CA ARG A 103 -16.18 -1.02 -20.38
C ARG A 103 -16.52 0.45 -20.15
N ASP A 104 -17.29 0.70 -19.10
CA ASP A 104 -17.67 2.03 -18.63
C ASP A 104 -16.98 2.32 -17.30
N THR A 105 -16.81 3.60 -16.97
CA THR A 105 -16.29 4.00 -15.67
C THR A 105 -17.23 3.51 -14.55
N ALA A 106 -16.70 2.68 -13.66
CA ALA A 106 -17.40 2.17 -12.50
C ALA A 106 -17.03 2.98 -11.25
N VAL A 107 -17.94 3.01 -10.28
CA VAL A 107 -17.67 3.55 -8.96
C VAL A 107 -17.98 2.47 -7.93
N VAL A 108 -17.00 2.17 -7.09
CA VAL A 108 -17.13 1.22 -5.99
C VAL A 108 -16.69 1.86 -4.69
N VAL A 109 -17.33 1.51 -3.59
CA VAL A 109 -16.89 1.87 -2.25
C VAL A 109 -16.33 0.62 -1.59
N ILE A 110 -15.12 0.71 -1.05
CA ILE A 110 -14.44 -0.39 -0.36
C ILE A 110 -14.28 -0.01 1.11
N ASN A 111 -14.76 -0.85 2.03
CA ASN A 111 -14.44 -0.69 3.45
C ASN A 111 -12.96 -1.00 3.68
N THR A 112 -12.26 -0.15 4.42
CA THR A 112 -10.90 -0.42 4.92
C THR A 112 -10.89 -0.21 6.44
N ASP A 113 -9.83 -0.64 7.13
CA ASP A 113 -9.69 -0.37 8.55
C ASP A 113 -9.53 1.14 8.84
N ALA A 114 -9.09 1.92 7.84
CA ALA A 114 -9.06 3.38 7.87
C ALA A 114 -10.37 4.05 7.36
N GLY A 115 -11.48 3.30 7.33
CA GLY A 115 -12.79 3.77 6.87
C GLY A 115 -13.12 3.45 5.40
N PRO A 116 -14.35 3.75 4.95
CA PRO A 116 -14.76 3.51 3.57
C PRO A 116 -14.03 4.43 2.59
N ARG A 117 -13.67 3.89 1.42
CA ARG A 117 -12.99 4.65 0.36
C ARG A 117 -13.75 4.52 -0.95
N ARG A 118 -14.13 5.66 -1.52
CA ARG A 118 -14.75 5.74 -2.83
C ARG A 118 -13.67 5.66 -3.90
N CYS A 119 -13.86 4.72 -4.83
CA CYS A 119 -12.93 4.44 -5.91
C CYS A 119 -13.66 4.56 -7.24
N GLN A 120 -13.09 5.34 -8.16
CA GLN A 120 -13.53 5.39 -9.55
C GLN A 120 -12.58 4.53 -10.39
N VAL A 121 -13.14 3.57 -11.12
CA VAL A 121 -12.39 2.55 -11.86
C VAL A 121 -12.69 2.70 -13.35
N SER A 122 -11.64 2.72 -14.16
CA SER A 122 -11.75 2.84 -15.61
C SER A 122 -10.67 2.02 -16.32
N ALA A 123 -10.87 1.72 -17.60
CA ALA A 123 -9.82 1.10 -18.40
C ALA A 123 -8.60 2.04 -18.50
N GLY A 124 -7.41 1.48 -18.25
CA GLY A 124 -6.14 2.16 -18.44
C GLY A 124 -5.44 1.78 -19.76
N PRO A 125 -4.30 2.40 -20.07
CA PRO A 125 -3.44 2.01 -21.20
C PRO A 125 -2.79 0.64 -20.96
N ASP A 126 -2.27 0.00 -22.02
CA ASP A 126 -1.43 -1.20 -21.95
C ASP A 126 -2.00 -2.33 -21.08
N ASP A 127 -3.31 -2.60 -21.24
CA ASP A 127 -4.06 -3.60 -20.48
C ASP A 127 -4.08 -3.41 -18.95
N THR A 128 -3.82 -2.19 -18.48
CA THR A 128 -3.98 -1.81 -17.08
C THR A 128 -5.41 -1.36 -16.75
N THR A 129 -5.70 -1.24 -15.46
CA THR A 129 -6.88 -0.55 -14.93
C THR A 129 -6.42 0.70 -14.19
N GLU A 130 -7.01 1.85 -14.51
CA GLU A 130 -6.78 3.11 -13.79
C GLU A 130 -7.81 3.26 -12.68
N VAL A 131 -7.33 3.54 -11.47
CA VAL A 131 -8.18 3.74 -10.29
C VAL A 131 -7.87 5.07 -9.64
N SER A 132 -8.90 5.92 -9.52
CA SER A 132 -8.88 7.12 -8.69
C SER A 132 -9.46 6.80 -7.31
N VAL A 133 -8.75 7.20 -6.27
CA VAL A 133 -9.09 6.97 -4.87
C VAL A 133 -9.18 8.30 -4.15
N GLU A 134 -10.26 8.49 -3.40
CA GLU A 134 -10.45 9.58 -2.44
C GLU A 134 -9.62 9.28 -1.16
N MET A 135 -8.53 10.04 -0.98
CA MET A 135 -7.50 9.79 0.04
C MET A 135 -7.77 10.51 1.37
N GLY A 136 -8.90 11.21 1.50
CA GLY A 136 -9.20 12.10 2.61
C GLY A 136 -8.65 13.52 2.42
N ALA A 137 -9.12 14.43 3.26
CA ALA A 137 -8.60 15.78 3.35
C ALA A 137 -7.22 15.79 4.01
N ALA A 138 -6.30 16.59 3.47
CA ALA A 138 -4.96 16.73 4.02
C ALA A 138 -4.93 17.78 5.15
N THR A 139 -4.13 17.52 6.18
CA THR A 139 -3.85 18.49 7.25
C THR A 139 -2.42 18.99 7.15
N LEU A 140 -2.22 20.30 7.10
CA LEU A 140 -0.88 20.90 7.17
C LEU A 140 -0.36 20.87 8.62
N LEU A 141 0.83 20.31 8.81
CA LEU A 141 1.50 20.21 10.13
C LEU A 141 2.52 21.32 10.35
N GLY A 142 2.54 22.33 9.47
CA GLY A 142 3.52 23.41 9.48
C GLY A 142 4.81 23.01 8.77
N THR A 143 5.90 23.70 9.11
CA THR A 143 7.21 23.50 8.47
C THR A 143 8.26 23.33 9.55
N GLN A 144 9.10 22.30 9.41
CA GLN A 144 10.13 21.92 10.37
C GLN A 144 11.51 21.99 9.74
N SER A 145 12.55 22.04 10.58
CA SER A 145 13.96 21.93 10.17
C SER A 145 14.65 20.99 11.16
N PRO A 146 14.41 19.66 11.02
CA PRO A 146 14.95 18.66 11.94
C PRO A 146 16.48 18.73 11.97
N GLN A 147 17.07 18.46 13.14
CA GLN A 147 18.52 18.52 13.31
C GLN A 147 19.21 17.50 12.39
N ALA A 148 18.62 16.31 12.24
CA ALA A 148 19.07 15.28 11.30
C ALA A 148 18.82 15.65 9.82
N GLY A 149 18.09 16.73 9.54
CA GLY A 149 17.68 17.14 8.20
C GLY A 149 18.74 17.82 7.36
N GLY A 150 19.98 17.94 7.85
CA GLY A 150 21.08 18.56 7.11
C GLY A 150 20.86 20.05 6.83
N GLY A 151 20.19 20.76 7.74
CA GLY A 151 19.85 22.18 7.57
C GLY A 151 18.72 22.46 6.57
N ARG A 152 18.03 21.41 6.10
CA ARG A 152 16.92 21.54 5.14
C ARG A 152 15.60 21.82 5.82
N ARG A 153 14.69 22.38 5.03
CA ARG A 153 13.31 22.67 5.41
C ARG A 153 12.38 21.54 4.94
N TYR A 154 11.48 21.09 5.82
CA TYR A 154 10.53 20.02 5.57
C TYR A 154 9.10 20.52 5.80
N VAL A 155 8.26 20.43 4.78
CA VAL A 155 6.83 20.75 4.86
C VAL A 155 6.11 19.55 5.44
N GLY A 156 5.48 19.73 6.60
CA GLY A 156 4.72 18.69 7.28
C GLY A 156 3.30 18.60 6.72
N VAL A 157 2.88 17.39 6.33
CA VAL A 157 1.52 17.09 5.87
C VAL A 157 1.04 15.79 6.52
N SER A 158 -0.26 15.69 6.82
CA SER A 158 -0.89 14.46 7.26
C SER A 158 -2.07 14.09 6.38
N LEU A 159 -2.18 12.81 6.04
CA LEU A 159 -3.34 12.17 5.42
C LEU A 159 -3.91 11.07 6.32
N GLY A 160 -3.74 11.23 7.64
CA GLY A 160 -3.94 10.19 8.65
C GLY A 160 -2.63 9.63 9.20
N ASN A 161 -1.55 9.73 8.43
CA ASN A 161 -0.17 9.47 8.84
C ASN A 161 0.74 10.67 8.54
N PRO A 162 1.80 10.91 9.34
CA PRO A 162 2.69 12.07 9.18
C PRO A 162 3.68 11.90 8.01
N HIS A 163 3.88 12.99 7.27
CA HIS A 163 4.79 13.13 6.15
C HIS A 163 5.64 14.40 6.29
N ALA A 164 6.92 14.31 5.94
CA ALA A 164 7.90 15.39 6.01
C ALA A 164 8.54 15.57 4.63
N VAL A 165 8.04 16.55 3.89
CA VAL A 165 8.40 16.76 2.47
C VAL A 165 9.51 17.78 2.33
N CYS A 166 10.65 17.35 1.79
CA CYS A 166 11.78 18.20 1.44
C CYS A 166 11.83 18.40 -0.08
N PHE A 167 11.73 19.65 -0.53
CA PHE A 167 11.98 19.99 -1.93
C PHE A 167 13.48 20.19 -2.17
N VAL A 168 14.02 19.47 -3.16
CA VAL A 168 15.45 19.47 -3.48
C VAL A 168 15.75 20.38 -4.66
N ALA A 169 16.95 20.94 -4.71
CA ALA A 169 17.38 21.76 -5.84
C ALA A 169 17.65 20.89 -7.09
N ALA A 170 17.63 21.52 -8.27
CA ALA A 170 17.77 20.82 -9.56
C ALA A 170 19.07 19.98 -9.71
N ALA A 171 20.16 20.39 -9.04
CA ALA A 171 21.44 19.68 -9.10
C ALA A 171 21.59 18.55 -8.07
N GLU A 172 20.66 18.42 -7.12
CA GLU A 172 20.73 17.44 -6.04
C GLU A 172 20.08 16.12 -6.45
N ASP A 173 20.48 15.01 -5.86
CA ASP A 173 19.86 13.69 -6.10
C ASP A 173 18.86 13.35 -4.97
N PRO A 174 17.54 13.22 -5.24
CA PRO A 174 16.55 12.95 -4.21
C PRO A 174 16.67 11.52 -3.69
N GLU A 175 17.14 10.55 -4.49
CA GLU A 175 17.40 9.18 -4.05
C GLU A 175 18.54 9.16 -3.02
N ALA A 176 19.67 9.79 -3.37
CA ALA A 176 20.83 9.87 -2.48
C ALA A 176 20.46 10.54 -1.15
N LEU A 177 19.65 11.61 -1.18
CA LEU A 177 19.16 12.27 0.03
C LEU A 177 18.20 11.39 0.83
N ALA A 178 17.26 10.69 0.19
CA ALA A 178 16.37 9.76 0.86
C ALA A 178 17.15 8.65 1.59
N ARG A 179 18.20 8.10 0.96
CA ARG A 179 19.05 7.06 1.56
C ARG A 179 19.93 7.56 2.70
N THR A 180 20.43 8.80 2.61
CA THR A 180 21.40 9.34 3.58
C THR A 180 20.75 10.05 4.75
N LEU A 181 19.67 10.81 4.53
CA LEU A 181 19.00 11.61 5.55
C LEU A 181 17.72 10.97 6.06
N GLY A 182 16.98 10.24 5.22
CA GLY A 182 15.70 9.62 5.55
C GLY A 182 15.67 8.88 6.91
N PRO A 183 16.60 7.93 7.18
CA PRO A 183 16.58 7.17 8.45
C PRO A 183 16.73 8.05 9.69
N ALA A 184 17.57 9.08 9.62
CA ALA A 184 17.84 9.95 10.75
C ALA A 184 16.70 10.98 10.93
N VAL A 185 16.11 11.46 9.83
CA VAL A 185 14.97 12.39 9.85
C VAL A 185 13.70 11.69 10.36
N GLU A 186 13.45 10.43 9.99
CA GLU A 186 12.32 9.64 10.51
C GLU A 186 12.29 9.65 12.05
N LEU A 187 13.47 9.54 12.67
CA LEU A 187 13.66 9.39 14.11
C LEU A 187 13.94 10.71 14.84
N ASP A 188 13.94 11.84 14.14
CA ASP A 188 14.27 13.14 14.73
C ASP A 188 13.25 13.52 15.82
N ALA A 189 13.75 14.19 16.87
CA ALA A 189 12.92 14.63 17.99
C ALA A 189 11.76 15.54 17.57
N ALA A 190 11.88 16.25 16.44
CA ALA A 190 10.81 17.06 15.86
C ALA A 190 9.55 16.24 15.50
N TYR A 191 9.69 14.92 15.30
CA TYR A 191 8.59 14.02 14.92
C TYR A 191 8.27 12.99 16.00
N ALA A 192 8.93 13.05 17.16
CA ALA A 192 8.66 12.15 18.26
C ALA A 192 7.27 12.42 18.88
N PRO A 193 6.58 11.39 19.40
CA PRO A 193 6.96 9.97 19.40
C PRO A 193 6.53 9.22 18.13
N ALA A 194 5.73 9.85 17.26
CA ALA A 194 5.05 9.19 16.15
C ALA A 194 5.97 8.82 14.97
N LYS A 195 7.17 9.41 14.91
CA LYS A 195 8.08 9.41 13.75
C LYS A 195 7.39 10.01 12.51
N THR A 196 8.03 9.97 11.35
CA THR A 196 7.42 10.46 10.10
C THR A 196 7.90 9.68 8.88
N ASN A 197 7.08 9.62 7.84
CA ASN A 197 7.59 9.34 6.50
C ASN A 197 8.38 10.57 6.02
N VAL A 198 9.42 10.34 5.22
CA VAL A 198 10.30 11.42 4.73
C VAL A 198 10.37 11.37 3.22
N GLU A 199 9.93 12.45 2.59
CA GLU A 199 9.86 12.60 1.14
C GLU A 199 10.94 13.56 0.64
N PHE A 200 11.66 13.18 -0.41
CA PHE A 200 12.58 14.06 -1.14
C PHE A 200 12.07 14.22 -2.56
N ALA A 201 11.70 15.46 -2.89
CA ALA A 201 10.93 15.76 -4.08
C ALA A 201 11.64 16.81 -4.95
N ARG A 202 11.81 16.51 -6.24
CA ARG A 202 12.21 17.51 -7.23
C ARG A 202 11.01 17.90 -8.06
N VAL A 203 10.72 19.20 -8.11
CA VAL A 203 9.65 19.73 -8.95
C VAL A 203 10.24 20.19 -10.27
N ASP A 204 9.75 19.63 -11.37
CA ASP A 204 10.06 20.04 -12.72
C ASP A 204 8.89 20.84 -13.32
N ARG A 205 9.24 21.92 -14.01
CA ARG A 205 8.34 22.88 -14.66
C ARG A 205 8.75 23.19 -16.10
N VAL A 206 9.73 22.47 -16.66
CA VAL A 206 10.20 22.73 -18.02
C VAL A 206 9.10 22.35 -19.01
N ASP A 207 8.56 23.37 -19.70
CA ASP A 207 7.61 23.28 -20.82
C ASP A 207 6.35 22.43 -20.61
N GLY A 208 5.66 22.58 -19.46
CA GLY A 208 4.40 21.89 -19.23
C GLY A 208 3.79 22.05 -17.82
N PRO A 209 2.71 21.30 -17.51
CA PRO A 209 2.18 21.21 -16.14
C PRO A 209 3.24 20.63 -15.20
N ALA A 210 3.28 21.14 -13.97
CA ALA A 210 4.27 20.72 -12.98
C ALA A 210 4.29 19.19 -12.80
N SER A 211 5.49 18.61 -12.78
CA SER A 211 5.69 17.20 -12.45
C SER A 211 6.69 17.06 -11.31
N ILE A 212 6.57 16.00 -10.54
CA ILE A 212 7.36 15.80 -9.32
C ILE A 212 8.06 14.45 -9.41
N GLU A 213 9.38 14.44 -9.36
CA GLU A 213 10.16 13.24 -9.06
C GLU A 213 10.20 13.05 -7.55
N LEU A 214 9.87 11.86 -7.05
CA LEU A 214 9.70 11.60 -5.64
C LEU A 214 10.40 10.32 -5.18
N TRP A 215 11.21 10.45 -4.14
CA TRP A 215 11.76 9.33 -3.36
C TRP A 215 11.28 9.40 -1.92
N VAL A 216 10.94 8.24 -1.36
CA VAL A 216 10.33 8.14 -0.04
C VAL A 216 11.14 7.19 0.83
N TRP A 217 11.48 7.67 2.03
CA TRP A 217 11.84 6.83 3.16
C TRP A 217 10.59 6.64 4.02
N GLU A 218 9.96 5.47 3.92
CA GLU A 218 8.75 5.14 4.64
C GLU A 218 9.05 4.76 6.09
N ARG A 219 8.26 5.31 7.01
CA ARG A 219 8.36 5.10 8.45
C ARG A 219 8.30 3.61 8.77
N GLY A 220 9.35 3.08 9.40
CA GLY A 220 9.46 1.68 9.80
C GLY A 220 9.69 0.69 8.65
N VAL A 221 9.83 1.15 7.41
CA VAL A 221 10.03 0.31 6.22
C VAL A 221 11.36 0.62 5.53
N GLY A 222 11.68 1.90 5.30
CA GLY A 222 12.83 2.34 4.54
C GLY A 222 12.49 2.79 3.12
N ILE A 223 13.41 2.64 2.17
CA ILE A 223 13.17 3.04 0.77
C ILE A 223 12.13 2.12 0.13
N THR A 224 11.05 2.71 -0.38
CA THR A 224 10.01 2.01 -1.13
C THR A 224 9.91 2.52 -2.56
N HIS A 225 9.38 1.68 -3.46
CA HIS A 225 9.21 2.05 -4.86
C HIS A 225 7.94 2.88 -5.10
N ALA A 226 6.96 2.82 -4.21
CA ALA A 226 5.74 3.62 -4.32
C ALA A 226 5.09 3.82 -2.95
N CYS A 227 4.77 5.08 -2.61
CA CYS A 227 4.00 5.45 -1.42
C CYS A 227 2.83 6.34 -1.83
N GLY A 228 1.59 5.84 -1.72
CA GLY A 228 0.41 6.60 -2.13
C GLY A 228 0.16 7.85 -1.29
N THR A 229 0.21 7.74 0.03
CA THR A 229 0.04 8.90 0.93
C THR A 229 1.24 9.85 0.84
N GLY A 230 2.46 9.35 0.64
CA GLY A 230 3.65 10.19 0.42
C GLY A 230 3.58 11.01 -0.87
N ALA A 231 3.07 10.42 -1.96
CA ALA A 231 2.81 11.15 -3.20
C ALA A 231 1.76 12.25 -3.02
N CYS A 232 0.65 11.93 -2.33
CA CYS A 232 -0.39 12.91 -2.02
C CYS A 232 0.12 14.04 -1.13
N ALA A 233 0.84 13.71 -0.06
CA ALA A 233 1.44 14.68 0.85
C ALA A 233 2.43 15.61 0.12
N THR A 234 3.24 15.06 -0.78
CA THR A 234 4.19 15.83 -1.59
C THR A 234 3.47 16.80 -2.53
N ALA A 235 2.40 16.36 -3.19
CA ALA A 235 1.60 17.23 -4.04
C ALA A 235 0.91 18.36 -3.25
N VAL A 236 0.37 18.05 -2.06
CA VAL A 236 -0.20 19.05 -1.14
C VAL A 236 0.85 20.05 -0.70
N ALA A 237 2.04 19.59 -0.31
CA ALA A 237 3.16 20.44 0.05
C ALA A 237 3.58 21.34 -1.14
N ALA A 238 3.59 20.80 -2.37
CA ALA A 238 3.95 21.55 -3.56
C ALA A 238 2.90 22.61 -3.88
N ALA A 239 1.60 22.29 -3.77
CA ALA A 239 0.53 23.27 -3.92
C ALA A 239 0.62 24.40 -2.89
N ARG A 240 0.85 24.06 -1.61
CA ARG A 240 1.05 25.03 -0.52
C ARG A 240 2.20 26.01 -0.82
N GLU A 241 3.31 25.50 -1.34
CA GLU A 241 4.51 26.30 -1.64
C GLU A 241 4.42 27.02 -2.99
N GLY A 242 3.28 26.94 -3.69
CA GLY A 242 3.10 27.53 -5.02
C GLY A 242 3.98 26.87 -6.09
N LEU A 243 4.41 25.63 -5.86
CA LEU A 243 5.24 24.81 -6.74
C LEU A 243 4.42 23.93 -7.70
N ALA A 244 3.16 23.65 -7.37
CA ALA A 244 2.23 22.91 -8.23
C ALA A 244 0.82 23.53 -8.19
N PRO A 245 -0.02 23.31 -9.21
CA PRO A 245 -1.39 23.83 -9.22
C PRO A 245 -2.32 23.11 -8.23
N THR A 246 -3.44 23.73 -7.88
CA THR A 246 -4.62 23.05 -7.32
C THR A 246 -5.61 22.69 -8.43
N ASP A 247 -6.55 21.79 -8.14
CA ASP A 247 -7.69 21.41 -9.00
C ASP A 247 -7.32 20.82 -10.36
N ALA A 248 -6.05 20.47 -10.55
CA ALA A 248 -5.53 19.82 -11.74
C ALA A 248 -4.62 18.64 -11.35
N PRO A 249 -4.58 17.56 -12.17
CA PRO A 249 -3.70 16.43 -11.89
C PRO A 249 -2.21 16.82 -11.96
N ILE A 250 -1.48 16.53 -10.89
CA ILE A 250 -0.02 16.64 -10.80
C ILE A 250 0.57 15.25 -10.99
N ARG A 251 1.45 15.08 -11.97
CA ARG A 251 2.18 13.82 -12.14
C ARG A 251 3.27 13.72 -11.08
N VAL A 252 3.20 12.69 -10.24
CA VAL A 252 4.23 12.32 -9.27
C VAL A 252 4.88 11.02 -9.76
N ALA A 253 6.13 11.11 -10.20
CA ALA A 253 6.95 9.99 -10.64
C ALA A 253 7.69 9.39 -9.44
N LEU A 254 7.35 8.16 -9.08
CA LEU A 254 8.04 7.35 -8.08
C LEU A 254 8.87 6.26 -8.80
N PRO A 255 9.80 5.56 -8.11
CA PRO A 255 10.57 4.49 -8.73
C PRO A 255 9.71 3.38 -9.37
N GLY A 256 8.54 3.10 -8.78
CA GLY A 256 7.56 2.12 -9.27
C GLY A 256 6.68 2.60 -10.43
N GLY A 257 6.72 3.90 -10.76
CA GLY A 257 5.98 4.53 -11.84
C GLY A 257 5.18 5.76 -11.41
N ASN A 258 4.24 6.18 -12.24
CA ASN A 258 3.56 7.46 -12.06
C ASN A 258 2.24 7.33 -11.28
N LEU A 259 2.02 8.24 -10.33
CA LEU A 259 0.71 8.59 -9.79
C LEU A 259 0.31 9.98 -10.29
N TYR A 260 -1.00 10.23 -10.30
CA TYR A 260 -1.58 11.53 -10.62
C TYR A 260 -2.38 12.01 -9.43
N ILE A 261 -1.94 13.07 -8.77
CA ILE A 261 -2.59 13.60 -7.58
C ILE A 261 -3.31 14.89 -7.93
N THR A 262 -4.59 14.98 -7.59
CA THR A 262 -5.35 16.24 -7.66
C THR A 262 -5.54 16.76 -6.24
N VAL A 263 -5.00 17.95 -5.98
CA VAL A 263 -5.14 18.65 -4.70
C VAL A 263 -6.23 19.70 -4.86
N PRO A 264 -7.35 19.64 -4.12
CA PRO A 264 -8.41 20.63 -4.23
C PRO A 264 -7.96 22.00 -3.71
N SER A 265 -8.52 23.08 -4.27
CA SER A 265 -8.36 24.44 -3.71
C SER A 265 -9.10 24.65 -2.39
N ASP A 266 -10.21 23.93 -2.20
CA ASP A 266 -10.89 23.83 -0.91
C ASP A 266 -10.09 22.85 -0.01
N PRO A 267 -9.47 23.32 1.08
CA PRO A 267 -8.66 22.47 1.95
C PRO A 267 -9.48 21.44 2.74
N THR A 268 -10.81 21.55 2.75
CA THR A 268 -11.70 20.57 3.40
C THR A 268 -12.11 19.44 2.46
N ALA A 269 -11.90 19.60 1.15
CA ALA A 269 -12.17 18.58 0.17
C ALA A 269 -11.07 17.51 0.13
N GLU A 270 -11.40 16.35 -0.42
CA GLU A 270 -10.48 15.21 -0.45
C GLU A 270 -9.40 15.34 -1.52
N VAL A 271 -8.18 14.93 -1.17
CA VAL A 271 -7.11 14.73 -2.14
C VAL A 271 -7.43 13.46 -2.94
N VAL A 272 -7.37 13.55 -4.27
CA VAL A 272 -7.64 12.39 -5.14
C VAL A 272 -6.33 11.87 -5.71
N MET A 273 -6.07 10.58 -5.48
CA MET A 273 -4.94 9.86 -6.05
C MET A 273 -5.42 8.95 -7.17
N ARG A 274 -4.90 9.12 -8.38
CA ARG A 274 -5.12 8.22 -9.50
C ARG A 274 -3.84 7.49 -9.86
N GLY A 275 -3.95 6.20 -10.16
CA GLY A 275 -2.85 5.44 -10.74
C GLY A 275 -3.25 4.08 -11.28
N PRO A 276 -2.31 3.39 -11.95
CA PRO A 276 -2.58 2.12 -12.57
C PRO A 276 -2.52 0.98 -11.53
N CYS A 277 -3.15 -0.12 -11.91
CA CYS A 277 -2.97 -1.44 -11.36
C CYS A 277 -3.23 -2.50 -12.44
N ARG A 278 -2.75 -3.72 -12.23
CA ARG A 278 -3.04 -4.85 -13.12
C ARG A 278 -3.11 -6.17 -12.40
N GLN A 279 -3.86 -7.10 -12.97
CA GLN A 279 -3.71 -8.51 -12.69
C GLN A 279 -2.49 -9.05 -13.43
N VAL A 280 -1.67 -9.85 -12.74
CA VAL A 280 -0.45 -10.44 -13.27
C VAL A 280 -0.71 -11.89 -13.68
N PHE A 281 -1.22 -12.71 -12.77
CA PHE A 281 -1.56 -14.11 -13.04
C PHE A 281 -2.58 -14.65 -12.02
N LEU A 282 -3.11 -15.83 -12.29
CA LEU A 282 -4.03 -16.58 -11.44
C LEU A 282 -3.37 -17.86 -10.94
N GLY A 283 -3.76 -18.35 -9.77
CA GLY A 283 -3.29 -19.64 -9.27
C GLY A 283 -4.12 -20.20 -8.12
N THR A 284 -3.68 -21.32 -7.59
CA THR A 284 -4.28 -21.99 -6.42
C THR A 284 -3.20 -22.30 -5.39
N ILE A 285 -3.54 -22.15 -4.11
CA ILE A 285 -2.71 -22.53 -2.97
C ILE A 285 -3.19 -23.90 -2.50
N ASP A 286 -2.28 -24.87 -2.51
CA ASP A 286 -2.52 -26.17 -1.87
C ASP A 286 -2.35 -25.99 -0.36
N ASP A 287 -3.41 -26.19 0.42
CA ASP A 287 -3.33 -26.13 1.88
C ASP A 287 -2.86 -27.49 2.44
N ALA A 288 -1.56 -27.73 2.40
CA ALA A 288 -0.93 -28.85 3.08
C ALA A 288 -0.67 -28.50 4.55
N SER A 289 -1.72 -28.45 5.37
CA SER A 289 -1.61 -28.44 6.83
C SER A 289 -2.50 -29.54 7.43
N THR A 290 -2.09 -30.81 7.37
CA THR A 290 -1.58 -31.52 8.56
C THR A 290 -0.95 -32.87 8.17
N SER A 291 0.34 -32.91 7.87
CA SER A 291 1.13 -34.14 8.07
C SER A 291 2.01 -33.94 9.30
N SER A 292 1.42 -34.05 10.49
CA SER A 292 2.23 -34.30 11.68
C SER A 292 2.88 -35.66 11.51
N SER A 293 4.22 -35.67 11.48
CA SER A 293 5.01 -36.89 11.54
C SER A 293 4.69 -37.62 12.84
N SER A 294 3.82 -38.63 12.79
CA SER A 294 3.72 -39.62 13.84
C SER A 294 4.97 -40.49 13.78
N SER A 295 6.04 -40.06 14.44
CA SER A 295 7.09 -40.98 14.86
C SER A 295 6.47 -41.90 15.92
N SER A 296 5.94 -43.04 15.47
CA SER A 296 5.60 -44.15 16.35
C SER A 296 6.90 -44.73 16.89
N THR A 297 7.35 -44.23 18.03
CA THR A 297 8.34 -44.93 18.85
C THR A 297 7.64 -46.15 19.45
N SER A 298 7.76 -47.29 18.76
CA SER A 298 7.47 -48.60 19.35
C SER A 298 8.53 -48.88 20.41
N SER A 299 8.24 -48.58 21.68
CA SER A 299 9.00 -49.09 22.81
C SER A 299 8.68 -50.58 22.97
N SER A 300 9.54 -51.42 22.40
CA SER A 300 9.61 -52.83 22.73
C SER A 300 10.08 -52.98 24.19
N SER A 301 9.18 -53.40 25.06
CA SER A 301 9.49 -53.87 26.40
C SER A 301 10.24 -55.21 26.31
N SER A 302 11.55 -55.19 26.50
CA SER A 302 12.33 -56.40 26.79
C SER A 302 12.50 -56.52 28.30
N SER A 303 11.70 -57.41 28.87
CA SER A 303 11.90 -58.04 30.17
C SER A 303 13.27 -58.71 30.23
N SER A 304 14.08 -58.35 31.21
CA SER A 304 15.27 -59.12 31.60
C SER A 304 15.09 -59.57 33.05
N SER A 305 14.86 -60.86 33.21
CA SER A 305 15.07 -61.58 34.46
C SER A 305 16.53 -62.00 34.55
N SER A 306 16.99 -62.18 35.80
CA SER A 306 18.32 -62.63 36.25
C SER A 306 19.33 -61.52 36.55
#